data_AF-X1MVY8-F1
#
_entry.id   AF-X1MVY8-F1
#
_cell.length_a   1.000
_cell.length_b   1.000
_cell.length_c   1.000
_cell.angle_alpha   90.00
_cell.angle_beta   90.00
_cell.angle_gamma   90.00
#
_symmetry.space_group_name_H-M   'P 1'
#
loop_
_entity.id
_entity.type
_entity.pdbx_description
1 polymer ?
#
loop_
_entity_poly.entity_id
_entity_poly.type
_entity_poly.pdbx_seq_one_letter_code
_entity_poly.pdbx_strand_id
1 'polypeptide(L)'
;MAEKEVVKKGIIALVIVLAIISLASVYFLRQRIEAPIVSGPGVTKISMLSDYFEGLKGSRVDTEVYFLEGEEPGGTMLLLCGTHPCEPDTLLSAVMFIENAIVKAGRLIVVPRAQKTGYEQTQPGRGYPPRFHIKQDGDNMRWFRMGNRTMDAAISWPNPTVYVHYPEGQTLAEGETLNLNRNHPGRPNGRLTEKLGHGIISLIVKENVDVS
;
A
#
# COMPACT_ATOMS: atom_id res chain seq x y z
N MET A 1 -20.55 -43.70 28.36
CA MET A 1 -21.04 -43.41 26.98
C MET A 1 -21.23 -41.91 26.74
N ALA A 2 -21.91 -41.17 27.62
CA ALA A 2 -22.13 -39.73 27.47
C ALA A 2 -20.83 -38.89 27.33
N GLU A 3 -19.79 -39.19 28.10
CA GLU A 3 -18.50 -38.49 28.04
C GLU A 3 -17.80 -38.62 26.68
N LYS A 4 -17.81 -39.83 26.09
CA LYS A 4 -17.24 -40.08 24.75
C LYS A 4 -17.98 -39.30 23.65
N GLU A 5 -19.29 -39.13 23.79
CA GLU A 5 -20.10 -38.32 22.87
C GLU A 5 -19.82 -36.82 23.01
N VAL A 6 -19.62 -36.31 24.23
CA VAL A 6 -19.22 -34.92 24.45
C VAL A 6 -17.84 -34.64 23.85
N VAL A 7 -16.87 -35.52 24.08
CA VAL A 7 -15.53 -35.40 23.49
C VAL A 7 -15.58 -35.44 21.96
N LYS A 8 -16.35 -36.36 21.38
CA LYS A 8 -16.54 -36.45 19.91
C LYS A 8 -17.14 -35.15 19.35
N LYS A 9 -18.18 -34.60 19.98
CA LYS A 9 -18.78 -33.31 19.59
C LYS A 9 -17.78 -32.15 19.72
N GLY A 10 -16.98 -32.13 20.79
CA GLY A 10 -15.92 -31.14 20.99
C GLY A 10 -14.86 -31.19 19.88
N ILE A 11 -14.42 -32.39 19.50
CA ILE A 11 -13.47 -32.58 18.39
C ILE A 11 -14.08 -32.10 17.08
N ILE A 12 -15.34 -32.44 16.78
CA ILE A 12 -16.02 -31.98 15.56
C ILE A 12 -16.10 -30.45 15.53
N ALA A 13 -16.50 -29.82 16.64
CA ALA A 13 -16.58 -28.36 16.73
C ALA A 13 -15.20 -27.70 16.52
N LEU A 14 -14.14 -28.25 17.13
CA LEU A 14 -12.77 -27.77 16.94
C LEU A 14 -12.33 -27.90 15.48
N VAL A 15 -12.59 -29.03 14.83
CA VAL A 15 -12.25 -29.24 13.40
C VAL A 15 -12.98 -28.22 12.52
N ILE A 16 -14.26 -27.96 12.77
CA ILE A 16 -15.02 -26.95 12.03
C ILE A 16 -14.42 -25.55 12.22
N VAL A 17 -14.11 -25.17 13.46
CA VAL A 17 -13.50 -23.87 13.76
C VAL A 17 -12.14 -23.73 13.06
N LEU A 18 -11.29 -24.76 13.13
CA LEU A 18 -9.99 -24.76 12.45
C LEU A 18 -10.13 -24.67 10.93
N ALA A 19 -11.13 -25.34 10.35
CA ALA A 19 -11.40 -25.25 8.91
C ALA A 19 -11.82 -23.83 8.51
N ILE A 20 -12.70 -23.19 9.28
CA ILE A 20 -13.14 -21.81 9.04
C ILE A 20 -11.96 -20.84 9.16
N ILE A 21 -11.15 -20.96 10.21
CA ILE A 21 -9.96 -20.10 10.43
C ILE A 21 -8.96 -20.28 9.28
N SER A 22 -8.74 -21.53 8.84
CA SER A 22 -7.82 -21.83 7.74
C SER A 22 -8.28 -21.21 6.43
N LEU A 23 -9.57 -21.35 6.09
CA LEU A 23 -10.16 -20.74 4.89
C LEU A 23 -10.09 -19.21 4.94
N ALA A 24 -10.43 -18.60 6.08
CA ALA A 24 -10.34 -17.16 6.28
C ALA A 24 -8.90 -16.66 6.16
N SER A 25 -7.93 -17.41 6.71
CA SER A 25 -6.51 -17.08 6.64
C SER A 25 -5.98 -17.14 5.20
N VAL A 26 -6.33 -18.18 4.44
CA VAL A 26 -5.97 -18.27 3.01
C VAL A 26 -6.56 -17.11 2.22
N TYR A 27 -7.82 -16.76 2.48
CA TYR A 27 -8.48 -15.63 1.83
C TYR A 27 -7.79 -14.30 2.16
N PHE A 28 -7.44 -14.08 3.43
CA PHE A 28 -6.70 -12.90 3.87
C PHE A 28 -5.31 -12.83 3.25
N LEU A 29 -4.54 -13.92 3.26
CA LEU A 29 -3.20 -13.97 2.66
C LEU A 29 -3.25 -13.72 1.15
N ARG A 30 -4.29 -14.18 0.46
CA ARG A 30 -4.51 -13.87 -0.97
C ARG A 30 -4.71 -12.39 -1.22
N GLN A 31 -5.06 -11.57 -0.21
CA GLN A 31 -5.15 -10.12 -0.38
C GLN A 31 -3.79 -9.47 -0.67
N ARG A 32 -2.69 -10.12 -0.27
CA ARG A 32 -1.30 -9.69 -0.55
C ARG A 32 -0.90 -9.79 -2.02
N ILE A 33 -1.67 -10.52 -2.83
CA ILE A 33 -1.44 -10.57 -4.27
C ILE A 33 -1.80 -9.21 -4.84
N GLU A 34 -0.78 -8.55 -5.39
CA GLU A 34 -0.85 -7.25 -6.02
C GLU A 34 -1.48 -7.32 -7.42
N ALA A 35 -2.25 -6.29 -7.77
CA ALA A 35 -2.73 -6.14 -9.14
C ALA A 35 -1.54 -5.77 -10.04
N PRO A 36 -1.34 -6.45 -11.18
CA PRO A 36 -0.17 -6.22 -12.03
C PRO A 36 -0.18 -4.80 -12.59
N ILE A 37 1.00 -4.19 -12.64
CA ILE A 37 1.29 -2.93 -13.35
C ILE A 37 2.30 -3.29 -14.43
N VAL A 38 1.96 -3.01 -15.69
CA VAL A 38 2.85 -3.27 -16.82
C VAL A 38 3.72 -2.04 -17.04
N SER A 39 5.01 -2.22 -17.34
CA SER A 39 5.86 -1.10 -17.70
C SER A 39 5.54 -0.64 -19.13
N GLY A 40 5.05 0.58 -19.27
CA GLY A 40 4.79 1.21 -20.56
C GLY A 40 6.08 1.65 -21.28
N PRO A 41 5.96 2.11 -22.54
CA PRO A 41 7.10 2.50 -23.36
C PRO A 41 7.87 3.72 -22.81
N GLY A 42 7.24 4.56 -21.98
CA GLY A 42 7.90 5.70 -21.35
C GLY A 42 8.66 5.38 -20.06
N VAL A 43 8.56 4.16 -19.52
CA VAL A 43 9.26 3.78 -18.29
C VAL A 43 10.74 3.54 -18.59
N THR A 44 11.60 4.39 -18.01
CA THR A 44 13.06 4.33 -18.20
C THR A 44 13.76 3.57 -17.08
N LYS A 45 13.21 3.61 -15.87
CA LYS A 45 13.77 2.94 -14.69
C LYS A 45 12.68 2.58 -13.68
N ILE A 46 12.90 1.50 -12.94
CA ILE A 46 12.15 1.14 -11.74
C ILE A 46 13.16 1.01 -10.59
N SER A 47 12.84 1.60 -9.45
CA SER A 47 13.62 1.47 -8.21
C SER A 47 12.71 1.10 -7.05
N MET A 48 13.28 0.85 -5.87
CA MET A 48 12.50 0.69 -4.64
C MET A 48 12.58 1.96 -3.79
N LEU A 49 11.54 2.25 -3.01
CA LEU A 49 11.58 3.38 -2.08
C LEU A 49 12.71 3.22 -1.05
N SER A 50 13.08 1.98 -0.71
CA SER A 50 14.25 1.70 0.13
C SER A 50 15.60 2.12 -0.45
N ASP A 51 15.70 2.45 -1.75
CA ASP A 51 16.90 3.05 -2.36
C ASP A 51 17.11 4.51 -1.90
N TYR A 52 16.06 5.13 -1.32
CA TYR A 52 16.07 6.47 -0.75
C TYR A 52 16.15 6.45 0.78
N PHE A 53 15.67 5.38 1.41
CA PHE A 53 15.79 5.16 2.85
C PHE A 53 15.88 3.68 3.18
N GLU A 54 17.10 3.23 3.52
CA GLU A 54 17.40 1.82 3.78
C GLU A 54 16.55 1.20 4.91
N GLY A 55 16.02 2.02 5.83
CA GLY A 55 15.15 1.55 6.92
C GLY A 55 13.83 0.91 6.47
N LEU A 56 13.49 0.96 5.17
CA LEU A 56 12.37 0.23 4.57
C LEU A 56 12.77 -1.10 3.95
N LYS A 57 14.05 -1.34 3.70
CA LYS A 57 14.54 -2.50 2.95
C LYS A 57 14.16 -3.81 3.65
N GLY A 58 13.59 -4.74 2.88
CA GLY A 58 13.13 -6.04 3.38
C GLY A 58 11.83 -5.97 4.21
N SER A 59 11.26 -4.78 4.41
CA SER A 59 9.93 -4.64 4.99
C SER A 59 8.83 -4.81 3.94
N ARG A 60 7.62 -5.14 4.38
CA ARG A 60 6.44 -5.24 3.49
C ARG A 60 5.93 -3.89 2.98
N VAL A 61 6.36 -2.78 3.59
CA VAL A 61 5.92 -1.43 3.20
C VAL A 61 6.79 -0.82 2.11
N ASP A 62 7.90 -1.47 1.76
CA ASP A 62 8.73 -1.06 0.64
C ASP A 62 7.97 -1.21 -0.68
N THR A 63 8.05 -0.18 -1.52
CA THR A 63 7.23 -0.07 -2.74
C THR A 63 8.08 0.37 -3.92
N GLU A 64 7.63 -0.05 -5.10
CA GLU A 64 8.22 0.34 -6.37
C GLU A 64 8.05 1.85 -6.62
N VAL A 65 9.05 2.44 -7.26
CA VAL A 65 9.07 3.82 -7.77
C VAL A 65 9.44 3.75 -9.25
N TYR A 66 8.56 4.27 -10.10
CA TYR A 66 8.72 4.26 -11.56
C TYR A 66 9.21 5.62 -12.04
N PHE A 67 10.13 5.63 -12.99
CA PHE A 67 10.68 6.84 -13.60
C PHE A 67 10.35 6.82 -15.09
N LEU A 68 9.82 7.94 -15.56
CA LEU A 68 9.63 8.23 -16.97
C LEU A 68 10.37 9.54 -17.26
N GLU A 69 11.33 9.52 -18.18
CA GLU A 69 12.21 10.65 -18.46
C GLU A 69 12.11 11.05 -19.93
N GLY A 70 11.96 12.35 -20.18
CA GLY A 70 11.95 12.90 -21.52
C GLY A 70 13.36 13.25 -22.02
N GLU A 71 13.49 13.43 -23.33
CA GLU A 71 14.74 13.81 -23.97
C GLU A 71 15.08 15.30 -23.79
N GLU A 72 14.07 16.15 -23.59
CA GLU A 72 14.22 17.59 -23.40
C GLU A 72 14.34 17.96 -21.90
N PRO A 73 15.09 19.02 -21.55
CA PRO A 73 15.14 19.50 -20.17
C PRO A 73 13.76 20.03 -19.72
N GLY A 74 13.42 19.80 -18.46
CA GLY A 74 12.16 20.23 -17.85
C GLY A 74 12.11 19.92 -16.35
N GLY A 75 10.97 20.22 -15.72
CA GLY A 75 10.77 19.95 -14.29
C GLY A 75 10.52 18.48 -13.95
N THR A 76 10.58 18.17 -12.67
CA THR A 76 10.30 16.85 -12.09
C THR A 76 8.95 16.86 -11.38
N MET A 77 8.01 16.07 -11.88
CA MET A 77 6.72 15.84 -11.23
C MET A 77 6.71 14.49 -10.49
N LEU A 78 6.25 14.47 -9.25
CA LEU A 78 5.95 13.26 -8.50
C LEU A 78 4.44 12.99 -8.52
N LEU A 79 4.03 11.83 -9.02
CA LEU A 79 2.68 11.30 -8.84
C LEU A 79 2.68 10.29 -7.69
N LEU A 80 2.30 10.75 -6.49
CA LEU A 80 2.19 9.92 -5.29
C LEU A 80 0.78 9.36 -5.14
N CYS A 81 0.62 8.07 -5.45
CA CYS A 81 -0.67 7.39 -5.43
C CYS A 81 -0.77 6.37 -4.28
N GLY A 82 -2.01 6.04 -3.88
CA GLY A 82 -2.25 5.03 -2.87
C GLY A 82 -1.87 5.46 -1.45
N THR A 83 -1.95 6.76 -1.13
CA THR A 83 -1.86 7.25 0.26
C THR A 83 -2.94 6.61 1.12
N HIS A 84 -4.17 6.54 0.59
CA HIS A 84 -5.23 5.70 1.15
C HIS A 84 -5.66 4.65 0.11
N PRO A 85 -5.29 3.38 0.29
CA PRO A 85 -5.70 2.30 -0.61
C PRO A 85 -7.20 2.07 -0.79
N CYS A 86 -8.06 2.65 0.05
CA CYS A 86 -9.52 2.66 -0.14
C CYS A 86 -10.01 3.70 -1.17
N GLU A 87 -9.12 4.50 -1.76
CA GLU A 87 -9.39 5.50 -2.80
C GLU A 87 -8.83 4.94 -4.14
N PRO A 88 -9.62 4.12 -4.87
CA PRO A 88 -9.13 3.25 -5.94
C PRO A 88 -8.73 3.99 -7.22
N ASP A 89 -9.27 5.20 -7.41
CA ASP A 89 -8.93 6.11 -8.50
C ASP A 89 -7.44 6.44 -8.54
N THR A 90 -6.81 6.63 -7.37
CA THR A 90 -5.37 6.96 -7.31
C THR A 90 -4.48 5.84 -7.88
N LEU A 91 -4.78 4.56 -7.57
CA LEU A 91 -4.04 3.43 -8.15
C LEU A 91 -4.26 3.36 -9.67
N LEU A 92 -5.48 3.59 -10.13
CA LEU A 92 -5.80 3.57 -11.55
C LEU A 92 -5.09 4.70 -12.30
N SER A 93 -4.99 5.89 -11.73
CA SER A 93 -4.20 6.99 -12.30
C SER A 93 -2.75 6.60 -12.44
N ALA A 94 -2.11 6.06 -11.39
CA ALA A 94 -0.72 5.60 -11.48
C ALA A 94 -0.53 4.56 -12.59
N VAL A 95 -1.43 3.58 -12.67
CA VAL A 95 -1.43 2.55 -13.71
C VAL A 95 -1.54 3.17 -15.10
N MET A 96 -2.46 4.12 -15.32
CA MET A 96 -2.61 4.80 -16.61
C MET A 96 -1.33 5.51 -17.04
N PHE A 97 -0.69 6.25 -16.13
CA PHE A 97 0.56 6.94 -16.43
C PHE A 97 1.72 5.96 -16.67
N ILE A 98 1.92 4.97 -15.81
CA ILE A 98 3.03 4.01 -15.93
C ILE A 98 2.92 3.21 -17.24
N GLU A 99 1.71 2.82 -17.65
CA GLU A 99 1.50 1.95 -18.80
C GLU A 99 1.47 2.69 -20.14
N ASN A 100 1.15 3.98 -20.15
CA ASN A 100 0.84 4.69 -21.40
C ASN A 100 1.58 6.02 -21.60
N ALA A 101 2.03 6.68 -20.53
CA ALA A 101 2.62 7.99 -20.67
C ALA A 101 4.01 7.91 -21.34
N ILE A 102 4.30 8.91 -22.17
CA ILE A 102 5.62 9.16 -22.74
C ILE A 102 5.94 10.61 -22.41
N VAL A 103 6.98 10.81 -21.59
CA VAL A 103 7.42 12.15 -21.19
C VAL A 103 8.28 12.73 -22.31
N LYS A 104 7.98 13.95 -22.74
CA LYS A 104 8.77 14.64 -23.77
C LYS A 104 9.88 15.49 -23.15
N ALA A 105 9.56 16.25 -22.11
CA ALA A 105 10.46 17.15 -21.40
C ALA A 105 10.37 16.94 -19.89
N GLY A 106 11.51 16.93 -19.21
CA GLY A 106 11.58 16.72 -17.76
C GLY A 106 11.37 15.27 -17.35
N ARG A 107 10.83 15.08 -16.14
CA ARG A 107 10.73 13.76 -15.49
C ARG A 107 9.37 13.60 -14.81
N LEU A 108 8.78 12.41 -14.94
CA LEU A 108 7.64 11.96 -14.15
C LEU A 108 8.08 10.77 -13.28
N ILE A 109 7.96 10.93 -11.97
CA ILE A 109 8.21 9.90 -10.97
C ILE A 109 6.85 9.42 -10.46
N VAL A 110 6.59 8.12 -10.48
CA VAL A 110 5.30 7.57 -10.04
C VAL A 110 5.52 6.56 -8.93
N VAL A 111 4.84 6.77 -7.80
CA VAL A 111 4.75 5.79 -6.71
C VAL A 111 3.31 5.28 -6.69
N PRO A 112 3.02 4.09 -7.26
CA PRO A 112 1.63 3.64 -7.42
C PRO A 112 0.96 3.25 -6.10
N ARG A 113 1.75 2.84 -5.11
CA ARG A 113 1.26 2.25 -3.85
C ARG A 113 2.04 2.79 -2.64
N ALA A 114 1.95 4.09 -2.41
CA ALA A 114 2.62 4.77 -1.29
C ALA A 114 2.40 4.03 0.04
N GLN A 115 1.17 3.63 0.35
CA GLN A 115 0.84 2.79 1.50
C GLN A 115 0.49 1.35 1.07
N LYS A 116 1.46 0.67 0.46
CA LYS A 116 1.34 -0.68 -0.15
C LYS A 116 0.52 -1.68 0.67
N THR A 117 0.80 -1.79 1.96
CA THR A 117 0.18 -2.82 2.82
C THR A 117 -1.28 -2.53 3.16
N GLY A 118 -1.75 -1.30 2.96
CA GLY A 118 -3.18 -1.00 3.05
C GLY A 118 -4.01 -1.64 1.92
N TYR A 119 -3.40 -2.03 0.79
CA TYR A 119 -4.09 -2.81 -0.26
C TYR A 119 -4.27 -4.29 0.10
N GLU A 120 -3.62 -4.76 1.17
CA GLU A 120 -3.64 -6.17 1.59
C GLU A 120 -4.77 -6.48 2.58
N GLN A 121 -5.64 -5.50 2.82
CA GLN A 121 -6.81 -5.59 3.70
C GLN A 121 -7.91 -4.65 3.20
N THR A 122 -9.15 -4.90 3.59
CA THR A 122 -10.27 -3.96 3.43
C THR A 122 -10.66 -3.37 4.78
N GLN A 123 -11.27 -2.19 4.78
CA GLN A 123 -11.73 -1.58 6.02
C GLN A 123 -12.90 -2.38 6.64
N PRO A 124 -12.78 -2.86 7.90
CA PRO A 124 -13.85 -3.58 8.55
C PRO A 124 -15.14 -2.77 8.64
N GLY A 125 -16.29 -3.41 8.38
CA GLY A 125 -17.61 -2.78 8.48
C GLY A 125 -17.98 -1.84 7.33
N ARG A 126 -17.11 -1.60 6.34
CA ARG A 126 -17.42 -0.73 5.18
C ARG A 126 -18.02 -1.46 3.98
N GLY A 127 -17.99 -2.79 3.96
CA GLY A 127 -18.47 -3.59 2.83
C GLY A 127 -17.67 -3.42 1.54
N TYR A 128 -16.41 -2.96 1.63
CA TYR A 128 -15.55 -2.81 0.45
C TYR A 128 -15.25 -4.17 -0.19
N PRO A 129 -15.39 -4.30 -1.51
CA PRO A 129 -15.00 -5.53 -2.20
C PRO A 129 -13.48 -5.69 -2.09
N PRO A 130 -12.93 -6.90 -1.93
CA PRO A 130 -11.48 -7.11 -1.85
C PRO A 130 -10.75 -6.85 -3.19
N ARG A 131 -11.51 -6.88 -4.29
CA ARG A 131 -11.09 -6.66 -5.67
C ARG A 131 -12.26 -6.12 -6.47
N PHE A 132 -11.98 -5.26 -7.44
CA PHE A 132 -12.93 -4.85 -8.47
C PHE A 132 -12.35 -5.15 -9.85
N HIS A 133 -13.22 -5.24 -10.85
CA HIS A 133 -12.85 -5.60 -12.22
C HIS A 133 -13.24 -4.48 -13.18
N ILE A 134 -12.35 -4.20 -14.14
CA ILE A 134 -12.59 -3.29 -15.25
C ILE A 134 -12.53 -4.11 -16.52
N LYS A 135 -13.60 -4.04 -17.33
CA LYS A 135 -13.65 -4.68 -18.64
C LYS A 135 -12.61 -4.05 -19.57
N GLN A 136 -11.88 -4.89 -20.29
CA GLN A 136 -10.95 -4.51 -21.35
C GLN A 136 -11.50 -4.99 -22.70
N ASP A 137 -10.74 -4.80 -23.78
CA ASP A 137 -11.14 -5.24 -25.11
C ASP A 137 -11.41 -6.76 -25.17
N GLY A 138 -12.43 -7.12 -25.95
CA GLY A 138 -12.95 -8.49 -26.03
C GLY A 138 -13.58 -8.95 -24.72
N ASP A 139 -13.19 -10.15 -24.29
CA ASP A 139 -13.64 -10.79 -23.04
C ASP A 139 -12.63 -10.65 -21.89
N ASN A 140 -11.62 -9.80 -22.05
CA ASN A 140 -10.59 -9.59 -21.04
C ASN A 140 -11.12 -8.76 -19.87
N MET A 141 -10.72 -9.16 -18.66
CA MET A 141 -11.01 -8.44 -17.42
C MET A 141 -9.70 -8.15 -16.70
N ARG A 142 -9.49 -6.88 -16.36
CA ARG A 142 -8.42 -6.49 -15.45
C ARG A 142 -8.99 -6.32 -14.06
N TRP A 143 -8.24 -6.74 -13.04
CA TRP A 143 -8.67 -6.62 -11.66
C TRP A 143 -7.72 -5.73 -10.87
N PHE A 144 -8.27 -5.04 -9.88
CA PHE A 144 -7.56 -4.13 -8.99
C PHE A 144 -8.00 -4.33 -7.55
N ARG A 145 -7.22 -3.81 -6.60
CA ARG A 145 -7.53 -3.84 -5.18
C ARG A 145 -8.30 -2.61 -4.76
N MET A 146 -9.32 -2.83 -3.94
CA MET A 146 -9.84 -1.81 -3.04
C MET A 146 -9.32 -2.15 -1.65
N GLY A 147 -8.56 -1.23 -1.06
CA GLY A 147 -7.85 -1.44 0.19
C GLY A 147 -8.54 -0.81 1.40
N ASN A 148 -7.74 -0.63 2.44
CA ASN A 148 -8.08 0.10 3.66
C ASN A 148 -7.45 1.51 3.61
N ARG A 149 -7.98 2.43 4.42
CA ARG A 149 -7.44 3.78 4.56
C ARG A 149 -6.01 3.80 5.11
N THR A 150 -5.68 2.83 5.96
CA THR A 150 -4.45 2.80 6.75
C THR A 150 -3.59 1.57 6.44
N MET A 151 -2.33 1.62 6.88
CA MET A 151 -1.40 0.49 6.91
C MET A 151 -2.00 -0.74 7.60
N ASP A 152 -1.55 -1.94 7.20
CA ASP A 152 -1.85 -3.19 7.91
C ASP A 152 -1.39 -3.10 9.37
N ALA A 153 -2.34 -3.14 10.31
CA ALA A 153 -2.04 -3.02 11.74
C ALA A 153 -1.19 -4.19 12.24
N ALA A 154 -1.28 -5.37 11.60
CA ALA A 154 -0.54 -6.56 12.02
C ALA A 154 0.98 -6.42 11.85
N ILE A 155 1.46 -5.51 10.99
CA ILE A 155 2.90 -5.28 10.78
C ILE A 155 3.44 -4.06 11.52
N SER A 156 2.57 -3.22 12.07
CA SER A 156 2.96 -1.99 12.79
C SER A 156 2.68 -2.06 14.30
N TRP A 157 2.08 -3.14 14.78
CA TRP A 157 1.87 -3.36 16.21
C TRP A 157 3.21 -3.50 16.97
N PRO A 158 3.48 -2.87 18.14
CA PRO A 158 2.95 -1.72 18.88
C PRO A 158 2.24 -0.48 18.32
N ASN A 159 0.94 -0.26 18.54
CA ASN A 159 0.32 1.06 18.40
C ASN A 159 0.15 1.72 19.79
N PRO A 160 0.39 3.03 19.92
CA PRO A 160 0.21 3.72 21.19
C PRO A 160 -1.27 4.00 21.44
N THR A 161 -1.67 4.23 22.68
CA THR A 161 -3.03 4.71 22.97
C THR A 161 -3.31 6.09 22.36
N VAL A 162 -2.28 6.92 22.21
CA VAL A 162 -2.35 8.27 21.63
C VAL A 162 -1.21 8.43 20.64
N TYR A 163 -1.52 8.91 19.44
CA TYR A 163 -0.49 9.30 18.48
C TYR A 163 -0.12 10.77 18.71
N VAL A 164 1.18 11.05 18.84
CA VAL A 164 1.72 12.41 18.88
C VAL A 164 2.51 12.61 17.59
N HIS A 165 2.00 13.50 16.74
CA HIS A 165 2.58 13.77 15.43
C HIS A 165 3.98 14.37 15.53
N TYR A 166 4.87 13.94 14.64
CA TYR A 166 6.16 14.56 14.44
C TYR A 166 6.17 15.39 13.14
N PRO A 167 6.70 16.63 13.15
CA PRO A 167 7.34 17.32 14.28
C PRO A 167 6.39 18.17 15.13
N GLU A 168 5.12 18.31 14.74
CA GLU A 168 4.22 19.35 15.25
C GLU A 168 3.77 19.14 16.70
N GLY A 169 3.86 17.91 17.21
CA GLY A 169 3.41 17.56 18.55
C GLY A 169 1.89 17.45 18.69
N GLN A 170 1.14 17.53 17.59
CA GLN A 170 -0.31 17.38 17.61
C GLN A 170 -0.72 16.00 18.14
N THR A 171 -1.66 15.98 19.09
CA THR A 171 -2.25 14.74 19.62
C THR A 171 -3.40 14.29 18.74
N LEU A 172 -3.34 13.04 18.27
CA LEU A 172 -4.29 12.40 17.39
C LEU A 172 -4.74 11.04 17.95
N ALA A 173 -5.86 10.53 17.41
CA ALA A 173 -6.36 9.20 17.74
C ALA A 173 -5.35 8.11 17.38
N GLU A 174 -5.38 6.98 18.10
CA GLU A 174 -4.47 5.84 17.91
C GLU A 174 -4.37 5.40 16.45
N GLY A 175 -5.51 5.22 15.76
CA GLY A 175 -5.53 4.76 14.37
C GLY A 175 -4.81 5.68 13.38
N GLU A 176 -4.60 6.95 13.71
CA GLU A 176 -3.84 7.87 12.86
C GLU A 176 -2.34 7.53 12.82
N THR A 177 -1.83 6.71 13.76
CA THR A 177 -0.47 6.19 13.69
C THR A 177 -0.23 5.30 12.46
N LEU A 178 -1.30 4.76 11.85
CA LEU A 178 -1.26 3.91 10.66
C LEU A 178 -1.64 4.66 9.37
N ASN A 179 -2.01 5.94 9.48
CA ASN A 179 -2.45 6.76 8.37
C ASN A 179 -1.26 7.54 7.79
N LEU A 180 -0.80 7.19 6.60
CA LEU A 180 0.32 7.87 5.95
C LEU A 180 0.11 9.39 5.84
N ASN A 181 -1.11 9.85 5.57
CA ASN A 181 -1.45 11.28 5.48
C ASN A 181 -1.51 12.00 6.85
N ARG A 182 -1.11 11.32 7.92
CA ARG A 182 -0.84 11.90 9.24
C ARG A 182 0.58 11.65 9.70
N ASN A 183 1.43 11.04 8.87
CA ASN A 183 2.78 10.63 9.27
C ASN A 183 3.87 11.31 8.41
N HIS A 184 3.52 12.30 7.59
CA HIS A 184 4.49 13.19 6.96
C HIS A 184 4.95 14.29 7.94
N PRO A 185 6.21 14.78 7.86
CA PRO A 185 7.29 14.29 6.99
C PRO A 185 7.87 12.95 7.45
N GLY A 186 7.48 12.47 8.63
CA GLY A 186 7.99 11.25 9.21
C GLY A 186 9.41 11.42 9.76
N ARG A 187 9.99 10.33 10.24
CA ARG A 187 11.35 10.32 10.80
C ARG A 187 11.99 8.93 10.69
N PRO A 188 13.32 8.86 10.52
CA PRO A 188 14.02 7.59 10.27
C PRO A 188 13.93 6.62 11.45
N ASN A 189 13.89 7.14 12.68
CA ASN A 189 13.81 6.33 13.91
C ASN A 189 12.37 6.24 14.47
N GLY A 190 11.37 6.50 13.64
CA GLY A 190 9.96 6.44 14.03
C GLY A 190 9.33 5.06 13.86
N ARG A 191 8.00 5.02 13.99
CA ARG A 191 7.19 3.84 13.64
C ARG A 191 7.24 3.56 12.15
N LEU A 192 6.72 2.40 11.75
CA LEU A 192 6.78 1.96 10.36
C LEU A 192 6.13 2.97 9.38
N THR A 193 5.01 3.58 9.75
CA THR A 193 4.35 4.62 8.95
C THR A 193 5.14 5.94 8.91
N GLU A 194 5.79 6.33 10.01
CA GLU A 194 6.70 7.51 10.01
C GLU A 194 7.97 7.26 9.18
N LYS A 195 8.50 6.03 9.20
CA LYS A 195 9.61 5.60 8.35
C LYS A 195 9.24 5.64 6.86
N LEU A 196 8.03 5.22 6.54
CA LEU A 196 7.47 5.31 5.19
C LEU A 196 7.34 6.77 4.73
N GLY A 197 6.77 7.63 5.58
CA GLY A 197 6.72 9.08 5.34
C GLY A 197 8.10 9.67 5.11
N HIS A 198 9.09 9.28 5.92
CA HIS A 198 10.47 9.71 5.76
C HIS A 198 11.08 9.25 4.43
N GLY A 199 10.83 8.00 4.01
CA GLY A 199 11.28 7.50 2.71
C GLY A 199 10.74 8.31 1.54
N ILE A 200 9.45 8.69 1.58
CA ILE A 200 8.81 9.53 0.55
C ILE A 200 9.44 10.92 0.51
N ILE A 201 9.67 11.55 1.68
CA ILE A 201 10.36 12.84 1.73
C ILE A 201 11.80 12.74 1.21
N SER A 202 12.52 11.67 1.55
CA SER A 202 13.87 11.41 1.03
C SER A 202 13.89 11.24 -0.49
N LEU A 203 12.87 10.60 -1.08
CA LEU A 203 12.67 10.54 -2.52
C LEU A 203 12.49 11.95 -3.12
N ILE A 204 11.55 12.73 -2.57
CA ILE A 204 11.25 14.10 -3.04
C ILE A 204 12.51 14.98 -3.04
N VAL A 205 13.28 14.95 -1.95
CA VAL A 205 14.50 15.75 -1.81
C VAL A 205 15.61 15.25 -2.74
N LYS A 206 15.87 13.95 -2.79
CA LYS A 206 16.99 13.39 -3.57
C LYS A 206 16.78 13.50 -5.08
N GLU A 207 15.53 13.42 -5.53
CA GLU A 207 15.16 13.56 -6.94
C GLU A 207 14.87 15.00 -7.37
N ASN A 208 14.95 15.98 -6.44
CA ASN A 208 14.61 17.38 -6.68
C ASN A 208 13.24 17.56 -7.34
N VAL A 209 12.21 16.97 -6.72
CA VAL A 209 10.82 17.09 -7.20
C VAL A 209 10.35 18.54 -7.10
N ASP A 210 9.86 19.09 -8.22
CA ASP A 210 9.36 20.47 -8.31
C ASP A 210 7.88 20.57 -7.93
N VAL A 211 7.09 19.53 -8.25
CA VAL A 211 5.65 19.47 -7.99
C VAL A 211 5.21 18.04 -7.67
N SER A 212 4.29 17.90 -6.70
CA SER A 212 3.70 16.62 -6.29
C SER A 212 2.20 16.69 -6.12
#